data_AF-A0A1R2CT19-F1
#
_entry.id   AF-A0A1R2CT19-F1
#
_cell.length_a   1.000
_cell.length_b   1.000
_cell.length_c   1.000
_cell.angle_alpha   90.00
_cell.angle_beta   90.00
_cell.angle_gamma   90.00
#
_symmetry.space_group_name_H-M   'P 1'
#
loop_
_entity.id
_entity.type
_entity.pdbx_description
1 polymer ?
#
loop_
_entity_poly.entity_id
_entity_poly.type
_entity_poly.pdbx_seq_one_letter_code
_entity_poly.pdbx_strand_id
1 'polypeptide(L)'
;MKKRPVTANNSKKRLCPLSDPSVGIVSENDHKVGLCLCKYCDCGEHTCPVLSKNDIHLKSAFCSSYMQDFQKSNGFDSPLKPQQKLFRPNSHKMDFTTTNQADFKPIRLSPKKPEEKPIDTNKAQFRGYSIYANDFPDWGENNISHEKRWYPPLRTTELSFKGTSTYKESFRDGVCKSSDNSKNDIQNISASKTNIFIAPKDKFDDNTTYRQTMRDYSSSQLNKKIIVMPQNIPQVKIPQTHFSTTNKNYFNNSKFSPDPRLYKLTLMSRSQSVKRSKSKDKVK
;
A
#
# COMPACT_ATOMS: atom_id res chain seq x y z
N MET A 1 41.23 28.47 0.28
CA MET A 1 40.11 28.71 1.21
C MET A 1 39.81 30.21 1.24
N LYS A 2 38.70 30.65 0.65
CA LYS A 2 38.31 32.08 0.59
C LYS A 2 37.74 32.51 1.96
N LYS A 3 38.44 33.40 2.68
CA LYS A 3 37.95 34.00 3.92
C LYS A 3 36.79 34.94 3.57
N ARG A 4 35.61 34.73 4.16
CA ARG A 4 34.46 35.62 3.98
C ARG A 4 34.63 36.87 4.86
N PRO A 5 34.33 38.08 4.37
CA PRO A 5 34.32 39.28 5.18
C PRO A 5 33.16 39.24 6.18
N VAL A 6 33.46 39.47 7.45
CA VAL A 6 32.48 39.58 8.54
C VAL A 6 32.04 41.04 8.62
N THR A 7 30.80 41.32 8.25
CA THR A 7 30.20 42.65 8.43
C THR A 7 29.78 42.83 9.89
N ALA A 8 30.32 43.87 10.53
CA ALA A 8 30.04 44.23 11.91
C ALA A 8 28.70 44.97 12.00
N ASN A 9 27.64 44.28 12.45
CA ASN A 9 26.40 44.93 12.83
C ASN A 9 26.44 45.30 14.31
N ASN A 10 26.55 46.60 14.58
CA ASN A 10 26.31 47.20 15.89
C ASN A 10 24.85 47.04 16.30
N SER A 11 24.60 46.30 17.38
CA SER A 11 23.63 46.61 18.45
C SER A 11 23.20 45.34 19.20
N LYS A 12 23.24 45.42 20.54
CA LYS A 12 23.20 44.34 21.54
C LYS A 12 24.55 43.64 21.70
N LYS A 13 25.35 44.13 22.65
CA LYS A 13 26.49 43.39 23.23
C LYS A 13 25.96 42.04 23.69
N ARG A 14 26.07 41.01 22.85
CA ARG A 14 25.79 39.64 23.29
C ARG A 14 26.82 39.35 24.38
N LEU A 15 26.37 39.01 25.58
CA LEU A 15 27.27 38.63 26.66
C LEU A 15 28.22 37.56 26.12
N CYS A 16 29.52 37.85 26.20
CA CYS A 16 30.53 36.91 25.76
C CYS A 16 30.46 35.69 26.69
N PRO A 17 30.43 34.45 26.18
CA PRO A 17 30.47 33.27 27.04
C PRO A 17 31.77 33.18 27.88
N LEU A 18 32.81 33.96 27.55
CA LEU A 18 34.05 34.07 28.32
C LEU A 18 34.00 35.14 29.43
N SER A 19 33.02 36.04 29.38
CA SER A 19 32.83 37.07 30.43
C SER A 19 32.04 36.55 31.63
N ASP A 20 31.61 35.28 31.61
CA ASP A 20 30.91 34.64 32.71
C ASP A 20 31.92 34.19 33.78
N PRO A 21 31.87 34.74 35.01
CA PRO A 21 32.81 34.40 36.08
C PRO A 21 32.70 32.95 36.56
N SER A 22 31.68 32.20 36.13
CA SER A 22 31.56 30.76 36.38
C SER A 22 32.47 29.92 35.48
N VAL A 23 32.93 30.46 34.36
CA VAL A 23 33.91 29.80 33.50
C VAL A 23 35.28 30.03 34.12
N GLY A 24 35.91 28.95 34.58
CA GLY A 24 37.24 29.01 35.18
C GLY A 24 38.26 29.74 34.30
N ILE A 25 39.25 30.36 34.94
CA ILE A 25 40.33 31.09 34.27
C ILE A 25 40.99 30.17 33.23
N VAL A 26 40.99 30.57 31.96
CA VAL A 26 41.67 29.84 30.90
C VAL A 26 43.17 30.01 31.13
N SER A 27 43.87 28.90 31.40
CA SER A 27 45.31 28.96 31.66
C SER A 27 46.09 29.24 30.38
N GLU A 28 47.28 29.83 30.49
CA GLU A 28 48.19 29.98 29.33
C GLU A 28 48.52 28.64 28.66
N ASN A 29 48.52 27.54 29.42
CA ASN A 29 48.73 26.21 28.88
C ASN A 29 47.56 25.77 27.99
N ASP A 30 46.32 26.14 28.30
CA ASP A 30 45.17 25.82 27.43
C ASP A 30 45.21 26.58 26.10
N HIS A 31 45.83 27.77 26.09
CA HIS A 31 46.16 28.47 24.85
C HIS A 31 47.25 27.76 24.05
N LYS A 32 48.32 27.30 24.71
CA LYS A 32 49.42 26.53 24.07
C LYS A 32 48.96 25.20 23.47
N VAL A 33 48.07 24.47 24.16
CA VAL A 33 47.52 23.17 23.70
C VAL A 33 46.36 23.36 22.70
N GLY A 34 45.88 24.60 22.52
CA GLY A 34 44.81 24.93 21.57
C GLY A 34 43.40 24.52 22.04
N LEU A 35 43.26 24.23 23.33
CA LEU A 35 42.01 23.89 24.03
C LEU A 35 41.25 25.12 24.56
N CYS A 36 41.81 26.33 24.43
CA CYS A 36 41.16 27.57 24.80
C CYS A 36 39.78 27.76 24.15
N LEU A 37 38.86 28.37 24.91
CA LEU A 37 37.50 28.67 24.47
C LEU A 37 37.42 29.94 23.60
N CYS A 38 38.54 30.65 23.39
CA CYS A 38 38.63 31.88 22.61
C CYS A 38 38.17 31.72 21.15
N LYS A 39 38.25 30.50 20.59
CA LYS A 39 37.72 30.18 19.24
C LYS A 39 36.20 30.36 19.13
N TYR A 40 35.50 30.42 20.26
CA TYR A 40 34.05 30.56 20.34
C TYR A 40 33.60 31.96 20.83
N CYS A 41 34.51 32.90 21.10
CA CYS A 41 34.12 34.30 21.26
C CYS A 41 33.92 34.94 19.88
N ASP A 42 32.71 35.44 19.66
CA ASP A 42 32.37 36.31 18.53
C ASP A 42 32.47 37.80 18.93
N CYS A 43 32.90 38.06 20.16
CA CYS A 43 32.92 39.36 20.82
C CYS A 43 34.06 40.29 20.36
N GLY A 44 35.12 39.74 19.78
CA GLY A 44 36.30 40.48 19.32
C GLY A 44 37.21 41.03 20.41
N GLU A 45 36.71 41.21 21.64
CA GLU A 45 37.48 41.71 22.79
C GLU A 45 38.50 40.67 23.32
N HIS A 46 38.27 39.38 23.11
CA HIS A 46 39.17 38.31 23.55
C HIS A 46 40.02 37.83 22.37
N THR A 47 41.19 38.44 22.18
CA THR A 47 42.21 37.98 21.24
C THR A 47 42.96 36.79 21.84
N CYS A 48 42.84 35.62 21.21
CA CYS A 48 43.64 34.46 21.62
C CYS A 48 45.11 34.71 21.25
N PRO A 49 46.05 34.62 22.21
CA PRO A 49 47.48 34.56 21.91
C PRO A 49 47.78 33.19 21.32
N VAL A 50 47.34 32.93 20.08
CA VAL A 50 47.79 31.77 19.34
C VAL A 50 49.26 32.01 19.06
N LEU A 51 50.13 31.34 19.83
CA LEU A 51 51.54 31.27 19.49
C LEU A 51 51.64 30.79 18.05
N SER A 52 52.22 31.62 17.19
CA SER A 52 52.83 31.16 15.95
C SER A 52 53.56 29.87 16.28
N LYS A 53 53.32 28.80 15.53
CA LYS A 53 53.88 27.46 15.76
C LYS A 53 55.43 27.41 15.82
N ASN A 54 56.09 28.56 15.69
CA ASN A 54 57.53 28.74 15.59
C ASN A 54 58.20 29.14 16.92
N ASP A 55 57.45 29.53 17.95
CA ASP A 55 58.05 30.16 19.16
C ASP A 55 58.11 29.26 20.40
N ILE A 56 57.93 27.95 20.26
CA ILE A 56 57.91 27.02 21.41
C ILE A 56 59.31 26.87 22.04
N HIS A 57 60.37 27.22 21.34
CA HIS A 57 61.71 27.24 21.91
C HIS A 57 62.15 28.70 22.08
N LEU A 58 62.15 29.18 23.33
CA LEU A 58 63.01 30.30 23.70
C LEU A 58 64.42 29.90 23.27
N LYS A 59 64.91 30.49 22.17
CA LYS A 59 66.33 30.42 21.85
C LYS A 59 67.04 31.05 23.02
N SER A 60 67.64 30.21 23.86
CA SER A 60 68.31 30.60 25.09
C SER A 60 69.19 31.81 24.83
N ALA A 61 69.04 32.87 25.62
CA ALA A 61 69.82 34.11 25.52
C ALA A 61 71.33 33.92 25.78
N PHE A 62 71.78 32.68 25.99
CA PHE A 62 73.16 32.30 26.21
C PHE A 62 73.65 31.44 25.04
N CYS A 63 73.99 32.08 23.92
CA CYS A 63 74.92 31.47 22.97
C CYS A 63 76.32 31.59 23.56
N SER A 64 76.89 30.47 24.03
CA SER A 64 78.32 30.44 24.36
C SER A 64 79.14 30.68 23.09
N SER A 65 80.35 31.24 23.21
CA SER A 65 81.28 31.38 22.06
C SER A 65 81.48 30.06 21.33
N TYR A 66 81.44 28.94 22.05
CA TYR A 66 81.44 27.59 21.48
C TYR A 66 80.29 27.33 20.49
N MET A 67 79.06 27.79 20.77
CA MET A 67 77.94 27.69 19.83
C MET A 67 78.05 28.64 18.64
N GLN A 68 78.82 29.74 18.74
CA GLN A 68 79.14 30.61 17.61
C GLN A 68 80.21 30.00 16.71
N ASP A 69 81.25 29.42 17.30
CA ASP A 69 82.40 28.90 16.54
C ASP A 69 82.12 27.52 15.92
N PHE A 70 81.25 26.72 16.54
CA PHE A 70 80.83 25.40 16.05
C PHE A 70 79.40 25.40 15.51
N GLN A 71 79.00 26.48 14.84
CA GLN A 71 77.81 26.42 14.00
C GLN A 71 78.06 25.38 12.92
N LYS A 72 77.18 24.36 12.84
CA LYS A 72 77.20 23.41 11.71
C LYS A 72 77.27 24.23 10.44
N SER A 73 78.36 24.10 9.69
CA SER A 73 78.54 24.78 8.42
C SER A 73 77.36 24.38 7.53
N ASN A 74 76.44 25.32 7.33
CA ASN A 74 75.33 25.14 6.41
C ASN A 74 75.91 25.21 5.01
N GLY A 75 76.40 24.10 4.49
CA GLY A 75 76.86 24.07 3.10
C GLY A 75 77.78 22.92 2.74
N PHE A 76 77.45 21.69 3.12
CA PHE A 76 77.59 20.65 2.10
C PHE A 76 76.33 20.71 1.26
N ASP A 77 76.47 20.88 -0.05
CA ASP A 77 75.36 20.73 -0.98
C ASP A 77 74.67 19.42 -0.62
N SER A 78 73.44 19.55 -0.12
CA SER A 78 72.65 18.39 0.25
C SER A 78 72.63 17.48 -0.98
N PRO A 79 73.02 16.20 -0.85
CA PRO A 79 73.06 15.30 -2.00
C PRO A 79 71.73 15.44 -2.71
N LEU A 80 71.77 15.81 -4.00
CA LEU A 80 70.62 16.11 -4.85
C LEU A 80 69.49 15.16 -4.46
N LYS A 81 68.55 15.63 -3.64
CA LYS A 81 67.43 14.79 -3.22
C LYS A 81 66.69 14.54 -4.52
N PRO A 82 66.63 13.29 -5.03
CA PRO A 82 65.89 13.03 -6.24
C PRO A 82 64.49 13.55 -5.96
N GLN A 83 64.04 14.51 -6.76
CA GLN A 83 62.68 15.00 -6.64
C GLN A 83 61.80 13.77 -6.75
N GLN A 84 61.14 13.41 -5.66
CA GLN A 84 60.13 12.37 -5.67
C GLN A 84 59.10 12.88 -6.66
N LYS A 85 59.16 12.37 -7.90
CA LYS A 85 58.15 12.65 -8.91
C LYS A 85 56.86 12.22 -8.24
N LEU A 86 56.05 13.20 -7.83
CA LEU A 86 54.74 12.97 -7.25
C LEU A 86 54.08 11.93 -8.13
N PHE A 87 53.71 10.82 -7.50
CA PHE A 87 53.08 9.67 -8.15
C PHE A 87 52.15 10.19 -9.24
N ARG A 88 52.54 10.02 -10.51
CA ARG A 88 51.69 10.44 -11.62
C ARG A 88 50.48 9.51 -11.53
N PRO A 89 49.28 10.02 -11.18
CA PRO A 89 48.11 9.16 -11.12
C PRO A 89 47.98 8.50 -12.49
N ASN A 90 47.84 7.18 -12.50
CA ASN A 90 47.74 6.42 -13.73
C ASN A 90 46.56 6.97 -14.55
N SER A 91 46.85 7.60 -15.69
CA SER A 91 45.82 8.14 -16.59
C SER A 91 45.09 7.04 -17.35
N HIS A 92 45.63 5.82 -17.33
CA HIS A 92 45.01 4.67 -17.96
C HIS A 92 43.84 4.21 -17.10
N LYS A 93 42.64 4.33 -17.66
CA LYS A 93 41.44 3.70 -17.12
C LYS A 93 41.60 2.20 -17.31
N MET A 94 41.49 1.45 -16.23
CA MET A 94 41.39 -0.01 -16.30
C MET A 94 40.04 -0.35 -16.94
N ASP A 95 40.04 -1.23 -17.93
CA ASP A 95 38.81 -1.79 -18.45
C ASP A 95 38.30 -2.82 -17.43
N PHE A 96 37.18 -2.49 -16.78
CA PHE A 96 36.54 -3.36 -15.79
C PHE A 96 35.48 -4.26 -16.44
N THR A 97 35.37 -4.27 -17.77
CA THR A 97 34.49 -5.20 -18.46
C THR A 97 35.06 -6.61 -18.38
N THR A 98 34.29 -7.51 -17.79
CA THR A 98 34.63 -8.93 -17.76
C THR A 98 34.10 -9.59 -19.03
N THR A 99 34.74 -10.68 -19.48
CA THR A 99 34.24 -11.48 -20.60
C THR A 99 32.78 -11.91 -20.38
N ASN A 100 32.42 -12.24 -19.14
CA ASN A 100 31.04 -12.57 -18.77
C ASN A 100 30.05 -11.41 -19.06
N GLN A 101 30.41 -10.16 -18.72
CA GLN A 101 29.57 -8.99 -19.05
C GLN A 101 29.51 -8.69 -20.55
N ALA A 102 30.58 -8.98 -21.29
CA ALA A 102 30.64 -8.78 -22.73
C ALA A 102 29.79 -9.83 -23.48
N ASP A 103 29.88 -11.09 -23.05
CA ASP A 103 29.31 -12.24 -23.75
C ASP A 103 27.84 -12.50 -23.36
N PHE A 104 27.48 -12.30 -22.09
CA PHE A 104 26.14 -12.62 -21.57
C PHE A 104 25.29 -11.35 -21.41
N LYS A 105 24.87 -10.79 -22.55
CA LYS A 105 23.90 -9.69 -22.55
C LYS A 105 22.49 -10.25 -22.38
N PRO A 106 21.60 -9.57 -21.63
CA PRO A 106 20.21 -10.00 -21.50
C PRO A 106 19.54 -10.00 -22.88
N ILE A 107 19.26 -11.20 -23.39
CA ILE A 107 18.56 -11.38 -24.66
C ILE A 107 17.08 -11.10 -24.41
N ARG A 108 16.52 -10.12 -25.12
CA ARG A 108 15.07 -9.89 -25.11
C ARG A 108 14.43 -10.97 -25.97
N LEU A 109 13.92 -12.02 -25.31
CA LEU A 109 13.11 -13.02 -25.98
C LEU A 109 11.79 -12.39 -26.41
N SER A 110 11.54 -12.32 -27.71
CA SER A 110 10.21 -12.02 -28.23
C SER A 110 9.28 -13.18 -27.86
N PRO A 111 8.05 -12.92 -27.39
CA PRO A 111 7.10 -13.98 -27.09
C PRO A 111 6.88 -14.82 -28.35
N LYS A 112 7.24 -16.11 -28.30
CA LYS A 112 6.94 -17.05 -29.39
C LYS A 112 5.42 -17.17 -29.42
N LYS A 113 4.80 -16.81 -30.54
CA LYS A 113 3.37 -17.07 -30.75
C LYS A 113 3.16 -18.59 -30.60
N PRO A 114 2.23 -19.04 -29.75
CA PRO A 114 1.93 -20.46 -29.66
C PRO A 114 1.53 -20.94 -31.06
N GLU A 115 2.20 -21.99 -31.53
CA GLU A 115 1.79 -22.67 -32.75
C GLU A 115 0.45 -23.35 -32.45
N GLU A 116 -0.61 -22.87 -33.10
CA GLU A 116 -1.93 -23.48 -33.02
C GLU A 116 -1.84 -24.86 -33.69
N LYS A 117 -1.82 -25.91 -32.87
CA LYS A 117 -1.97 -27.27 -33.38
C LYS A 117 -3.41 -27.44 -33.85
N PRO A 118 -3.64 -27.97 -35.06
CA PRO A 118 -4.99 -28.27 -35.50
C PRO A 118 -5.64 -29.20 -34.48
N ILE A 119 -6.79 -28.79 -33.96
CA ILE A 119 -7.61 -29.63 -33.10
C ILE A 119 -8.28 -30.63 -34.03
N ASP A 120 -7.82 -31.88 -34.01
CA ASP A 120 -8.50 -32.97 -34.71
C ASP A 120 -9.89 -33.15 -34.09
N THR A 121 -10.90 -32.54 -34.69
CA THR A 121 -12.31 -32.78 -34.36
C THR A 121 -12.77 -34.10 -34.96
N ASN A 122 -12.05 -35.18 -34.67
CA ASN A 122 -12.50 -36.52 -35.02
C ASN A 122 -13.62 -36.88 -34.06
N LYS A 123 -14.83 -36.39 -34.37
CA LYS A 123 -16.07 -36.75 -33.67
C LYS A 123 -16.42 -38.18 -34.06
N ALA A 124 -15.69 -39.14 -33.51
CA ALA A 124 -16.06 -40.54 -33.60
C ALA A 124 -17.47 -40.67 -33.02
N GLN A 125 -18.45 -40.95 -33.90
CA GLN A 125 -19.81 -41.17 -33.49
C GLN A 125 -19.87 -42.49 -32.73
N PHE A 126 -20.15 -42.43 -31.44
CA PHE A 126 -20.32 -43.61 -30.61
C PHE A 126 -21.59 -44.36 -31.04
N ARG A 127 -21.42 -45.53 -31.67
CA ARG A 127 -22.53 -46.43 -32.08
C ARG A 127 -22.74 -47.56 -31.08
N GLY A 128 -22.74 -47.24 -29.79
CA GLY A 128 -23.08 -48.22 -28.75
C GLY A 128 -24.57 -48.19 -28.46
N TYR A 129 -25.26 -49.29 -28.76
CA TYR A 129 -26.59 -49.55 -28.21
C TYR A 129 -26.46 -50.48 -27.01
N SER A 130 -27.25 -50.25 -25.97
CA SER A 130 -27.34 -51.21 -24.89
C SER A 130 -28.08 -52.46 -25.37
N ILE A 131 -27.73 -53.63 -24.83
CA ILE A 131 -28.44 -54.89 -25.10
C ILE A 131 -29.94 -54.73 -24.83
N TYR A 132 -30.28 -54.01 -23.75
CA TYR A 132 -31.66 -53.69 -23.40
C TYR A 132 -32.40 -52.90 -24.49
N ALA A 133 -31.77 -51.87 -25.07
CA ALA A 133 -32.39 -51.10 -26.15
C ALA A 133 -32.59 -51.92 -27.44
N ASN A 134 -31.81 -52.98 -27.63
CA ASN A 134 -31.95 -53.87 -28.77
C ASN A 134 -33.01 -54.96 -28.54
N ASP A 135 -33.12 -55.47 -27.31
CA ASP A 135 -33.98 -56.60 -26.97
C ASP A 135 -35.43 -56.20 -26.63
N PHE A 136 -35.65 -54.95 -26.24
CA PHE A 136 -36.97 -54.41 -25.89
C PHE A 136 -37.33 -53.22 -26.77
N PRO A 137 -37.54 -53.42 -28.10
CA PRO A 137 -38.09 -52.38 -28.93
C PRO A 137 -39.51 -52.05 -28.47
N ASP A 138 -39.94 -50.81 -28.71
CA ASP A 138 -41.32 -50.44 -28.48
C ASP A 138 -42.21 -51.18 -29.48
N TRP A 139 -43.01 -52.13 -28.98
CA TRP A 139 -43.91 -52.96 -29.78
C TRP A 139 -45.20 -52.22 -30.18
N GLY A 140 -45.37 -50.98 -29.72
CA GLY A 140 -46.53 -50.15 -30.02
C GLY A 140 -47.76 -50.47 -29.16
N GLU A 141 -48.83 -49.71 -29.37
CA GLU A 141 -50.08 -49.88 -28.64
C GLU A 141 -50.82 -51.15 -29.12
N ASN A 142 -51.11 -52.05 -28.17
CA ASN A 142 -51.96 -53.21 -28.43
C ASN A 142 -53.41 -52.74 -28.64
N ASN A 143 -53.84 -52.65 -29.89
CA ASN A 143 -55.23 -52.39 -30.24
C ASN A 143 -56.10 -53.62 -29.91
N ILE A 144 -56.54 -53.72 -28.66
CA ILE A 144 -57.49 -54.76 -28.25
C ILE A 144 -58.89 -54.33 -28.71
N SER A 145 -59.37 -54.91 -29.81
CA SER A 145 -60.75 -54.71 -30.24
C SER A 145 -61.70 -55.52 -29.36
N HIS A 146 -62.36 -54.86 -28.42
CA HIS A 146 -63.46 -55.47 -27.67
C HIS A 146 -64.70 -55.57 -28.55
N GLU A 147 -65.08 -56.79 -28.94
CA GLU A 147 -66.37 -57.04 -29.58
C GLU A 147 -67.51 -56.68 -28.61
N LYS A 148 -68.20 -55.57 -28.88
CA LYS A 148 -69.41 -55.21 -28.14
C LYS A 148 -70.51 -56.20 -28.51
N ARG A 149 -70.92 -57.04 -27.55
CA ARG A 149 -72.12 -57.88 -27.70
C ARG A 149 -73.33 -56.98 -27.95
N TRP A 150 -74.17 -57.36 -28.89
CA TRP A 150 -75.39 -56.62 -29.20
C TRP A 150 -76.38 -56.72 -28.03
N TYR A 151 -76.79 -55.57 -27.48
CA TYR A 151 -77.86 -55.48 -26.48
C TYR A 151 -79.09 -54.81 -27.12
N PRO A 152 -80.30 -55.39 -26.99
CA PRO A 152 -81.51 -54.75 -27.48
C PRO A 152 -81.78 -53.44 -26.70
N PRO A 153 -82.29 -52.38 -27.35
CA PRO A 153 -82.55 -51.11 -26.69
C PRO A 153 -83.66 -51.26 -25.64
N LEU A 154 -83.34 -50.90 -24.40
CA LEU A 154 -84.33 -50.79 -23.32
C LEU A 154 -85.30 -49.67 -23.66
N ARG A 155 -86.57 -50.00 -23.92
CA ARG A 155 -87.62 -48.98 -24.09
C ARG A 155 -88.04 -48.49 -22.71
N THR A 156 -87.86 -47.19 -22.44
CA THR A 156 -88.38 -46.57 -21.22
C THR A 156 -89.88 -46.35 -21.39
N THR A 157 -90.69 -46.88 -20.48
CA THR A 157 -92.14 -46.63 -20.44
C THR A 157 -92.42 -45.40 -19.59
N GLU A 158 -92.06 -44.22 -20.09
CA GLU A 158 -92.37 -42.97 -19.41
C GLU A 158 -93.82 -42.57 -19.72
N LEU A 159 -94.75 -42.88 -18.82
CA LEU A 159 -96.10 -42.33 -18.86
C LEU A 159 -96.08 -40.88 -18.38
N SER A 160 -96.50 -39.96 -19.24
CA SER A 160 -96.65 -38.54 -18.86
C SER A 160 -97.75 -38.38 -17.80
N PHE A 161 -97.39 -37.81 -16.65
CA PHE A 161 -98.33 -37.51 -15.59
C PHE A 161 -99.16 -36.27 -15.98
N LYS A 162 -100.48 -36.46 -16.16
CA LYS A 162 -101.42 -35.38 -16.54
C LYS A 162 -102.18 -34.77 -15.36
N GLY A 163 -101.72 -34.94 -14.12
CA GLY A 163 -102.39 -34.32 -12.98
C GLY A 163 -102.23 -32.80 -12.98
N THR A 164 -103.31 -32.06 -13.21
CA THR A 164 -103.41 -30.64 -12.88
C THR A 164 -103.82 -30.51 -11.41
N SER A 165 -103.11 -29.68 -10.64
CA SER A 165 -103.51 -29.41 -9.26
C SER A 165 -104.71 -28.47 -9.23
N THR A 166 -105.62 -28.69 -8.29
CA THR A 166 -106.80 -27.83 -8.04
C THR A 166 -106.39 -26.38 -7.77
N TYR A 167 -105.20 -26.16 -7.18
CA TYR A 167 -104.62 -24.84 -6.99
C TYR A 167 -104.37 -24.12 -8.33
N LYS A 168 -103.78 -24.81 -9.31
CA LYS A 168 -103.52 -24.26 -10.65
C LYS A 168 -104.81 -23.94 -11.40
N GLU A 169 -105.89 -24.67 -11.14
CA GLU A 169 -107.20 -24.37 -11.73
C GLU A 169 -107.87 -23.15 -11.09
N SER A 170 -107.68 -22.95 -9.78
CA SER A 170 -108.37 -21.92 -8.99
C SER A 170 -107.73 -20.54 -9.09
N PHE A 171 -106.41 -20.47 -9.30
CA PHE A 171 -105.67 -19.21 -9.42
C PHE A 171 -105.14 -19.07 -10.83
N ARG A 172 -105.98 -18.57 -11.74
CA ARG A 172 -105.52 -18.08 -13.04
C ARG A 172 -105.08 -16.64 -12.87
N ASP A 173 -103.87 -16.33 -13.31
CA ASP A 173 -103.33 -14.98 -13.25
C ASP A 173 -104.29 -14.01 -13.95
N GLY A 174 -104.93 -13.16 -13.15
CA GLY A 174 -105.78 -12.07 -13.64
C GLY A 174 -104.91 -11.11 -14.45
N VAL A 175 -105.37 -10.76 -15.66
CA VAL A 175 -104.68 -9.84 -16.56
C VAL A 175 -104.57 -8.47 -15.90
N CYS A 176 -103.46 -8.22 -15.22
CA CYS A 176 -103.14 -6.93 -14.66
C CYS A 176 -102.52 -6.09 -15.78
N LYS A 177 -103.22 -5.04 -16.20
CA LYS A 177 -102.72 -4.03 -17.15
C LYS A 177 -101.57 -3.29 -16.47
N SER A 178 -100.33 -3.72 -16.71
CA SER A 178 -99.14 -3.01 -16.23
C SER A 178 -98.96 -1.74 -17.04
N SER A 179 -99.34 -0.60 -16.45
CA SER A 179 -98.84 0.71 -16.84
C SER A 179 -97.34 0.77 -16.62
N ASP A 180 -96.65 1.27 -17.64
CA ASP A 180 -95.25 1.68 -17.61
C ASP A 180 -94.90 2.42 -16.31
N ASN A 181 -93.82 1.99 -15.66
CA ASN A 181 -92.69 2.86 -15.37
C ASN A 181 -91.61 2.12 -14.58
N SER A 182 -90.43 2.09 -15.19
CA SER A 182 -89.10 2.22 -14.56
C SER A 182 -88.89 1.63 -13.17
N LYS A 183 -87.95 0.68 -13.07
CA LYS A 183 -86.62 0.97 -12.52
C LYS A 183 -85.72 -0.26 -12.57
N ASN A 184 -84.65 -0.08 -13.33
CA ASN A 184 -83.29 -0.49 -13.01
C ASN A 184 -82.98 -1.99 -12.98
N ASP A 185 -82.47 -2.48 -14.11
CA ASP A 185 -81.23 -3.26 -14.01
C ASP A 185 -80.29 -2.87 -15.17
N ILE A 186 -79.31 -2.03 -14.82
CA ILE A 186 -78.25 -1.57 -15.70
C ILE A 186 -77.22 -2.70 -15.75
N GLN A 187 -77.49 -3.73 -16.56
CA GLN A 187 -76.43 -4.69 -16.92
C GLN A 187 -76.30 -4.95 -18.42
N ASN A 188 -77.17 -4.43 -19.27
CA ASN A 188 -77.09 -4.71 -20.70
C ASN A 188 -77.25 -3.45 -21.55
N ILE A 189 -76.23 -2.60 -21.55
CA ILE A 189 -76.00 -1.70 -22.69
C ILE A 189 -75.28 -2.52 -23.76
N SER A 190 -76.06 -3.17 -24.64
CA SER A 190 -75.55 -3.73 -25.89
C SER A 190 -75.44 -2.61 -26.91
N ALA A 191 -74.27 -1.99 -27.00
CA ALA A 191 -73.88 -1.20 -28.16
C ALA A 191 -72.74 -1.92 -28.89
N SER A 192 -73.03 -2.36 -30.11
CA SER A 192 -72.07 -2.72 -31.18
C SER A 192 -71.06 -3.85 -30.90
N LYS A 193 -71.48 -5.09 -31.18
CA LYS A 193 -70.75 -6.19 -31.87
C LYS A 193 -69.21 -6.27 -31.72
N THR A 194 -68.67 -6.16 -30.51
CA THR A 194 -67.36 -6.74 -30.19
C THR A 194 -67.47 -7.47 -28.85
N ASN A 195 -67.31 -8.79 -28.88
CA ASN A 195 -67.20 -9.59 -27.67
C ASN A 195 -65.84 -9.31 -27.03
N ILE A 196 -65.73 -8.23 -26.26
CA ILE A 196 -64.56 -7.99 -25.41
C ILE A 196 -64.76 -8.82 -24.14
N PHE A 197 -64.27 -10.06 -24.18
CA PHE A 197 -64.09 -10.86 -22.98
C PHE A 197 -62.92 -10.24 -22.19
N ILE A 198 -63.22 -9.59 -21.07
CA ILE A 198 -62.19 -9.24 -20.08
C ILE A 198 -61.83 -10.53 -19.36
N ALA A 199 -60.85 -11.25 -19.89
CA ALA A 199 -60.31 -12.45 -19.27
C ALA A 199 -59.74 -12.13 -17.87
N PRO A 200 -59.74 -13.09 -16.94
CA PRO A 200 -59.10 -12.91 -15.64
C PRO A 200 -57.65 -12.49 -15.86
N LYS A 201 -57.16 -11.51 -15.09
CA LYS A 201 -55.77 -11.05 -15.17
C LYS A 201 -54.85 -12.26 -14.99
N ASP A 202 -54.32 -12.77 -16.10
CA ASP A 202 -53.29 -13.77 -16.09
C ASP A 202 -52.08 -13.18 -15.35
N LYS A 203 -51.46 -14.02 -14.51
CA LYS A 203 -50.40 -13.61 -13.59
C LYS A 203 -49.33 -12.88 -14.40
N PHE A 204 -49.06 -11.64 -14.02
CA PHE A 204 -48.02 -10.83 -14.64
C PHE A 204 -46.68 -11.56 -14.47
N ASP A 205 -46.13 -12.08 -15.57
CA ASP A 205 -44.85 -12.77 -15.58
C ASP A 205 -43.72 -11.74 -15.44
N ASP A 206 -43.33 -11.45 -14.19
CA ASP A 206 -42.17 -10.61 -13.81
C ASP A 206 -40.80 -11.22 -14.19
N ASN A 207 -40.78 -12.21 -15.08
CA ASN A 207 -39.58 -12.90 -15.53
C ASN A 207 -38.92 -12.13 -16.67
N THR A 208 -38.32 -10.98 -16.32
CA THR A 208 -37.46 -10.28 -17.27
C THR A 208 -36.18 -11.08 -17.54
N THR A 209 -35.68 -11.04 -18.77
CA THR A 209 -34.41 -11.67 -19.18
C THR A 209 -33.22 -11.17 -18.35
N TYR A 210 -33.30 -9.95 -17.83
CA TYR A 210 -32.33 -9.37 -16.90
C TYR A 210 -32.27 -10.13 -15.57
N ARG A 211 -33.44 -10.48 -15.00
CA ARG A 211 -33.52 -11.27 -13.76
C ARG A 211 -33.00 -12.70 -13.94
N GLN A 212 -33.13 -13.28 -15.14
CA GLN A 212 -32.59 -14.60 -15.44
C GLN A 212 -31.05 -14.60 -15.60
N THR A 213 -30.48 -13.52 -16.14
CA THR A 213 -29.04 -13.42 -16.43
C THR A 213 -28.22 -12.92 -15.23
N MET A 214 -28.76 -12.00 -14.43
CA MET A 214 -28.10 -11.44 -13.24
C MET A 214 -28.48 -12.21 -11.97
N ARG A 215 -28.06 -13.47 -11.86
CA ARG A 215 -28.13 -14.22 -10.60
C ARG A 215 -26.94 -13.85 -9.71
N ASP A 216 -27.15 -13.78 -8.40
CA ASP A 216 -26.07 -13.56 -7.44
C ASP A 216 -25.14 -14.78 -7.40
N TYR A 217 -24.01 -14.70 -8.09
CA TYR A 217 -22.95 -15.72 -8.07
C TYR A 217 -21.99 -15.57 -6.87
N SER A 218 -22.36 -14.80 -5.85
CA SER A 218 -21.42 -14.27 -4.86
C SER A 218 -21.01 -15.23 -3.74
N SER A 219 -21.68 -16.38 -3.54
CA SER A 219 -21.54 -17.07 -2.24
C SER A 219 -21.24 -18.57 -2.22
N SER A 220 -21.37 -19.34 -3.30
CA SER A 220 -21.28 -20.82 -3.21
C SER A 220 -20.13 -21.52 -3.94
N GLN A 221 -19.45 -20.90 -4.91
CA GLN A 221 -18.46 -21.62 -5.76
C GLN A 221 -17.14 -20.92 -6.05
N LEU A 222 -16.87 -19.75 -5.46
CA LEU A 222 -15.57 -19.09 -5.64
C LEU A 222 -14.54 -19.62 -4.63
N ASN A 223 -13.32 -19.89 -5.12
CA ASN A 223 -12.18 -20.29 -4.30
C ASN A 223 -11.98 -19.29 -3.14
N LYS A 224 -12.25 -19.72 -1.90
CA LYS A 224 -12.04 -18.89 -0.71
C LYS A 224 -10.56 -18.51 -0.64
N LYS A 225 -10.28 -17.21 -0.55
CA LYS A 225 -8.93 -16.68 -0.35
C LYS A 225 -8.35 -17.28 0.92
N ILE A 226 -7.39 -18.20 0.79
CA ILE A 226 -6.67 -18.78 1.92
C ILE A 226 -5.73 -17.69 2.45
N ILE A 227 -6.12 -17.07 3.56
CA ILE A 227 -5.23 -16.16 4.30
C ILE A 227 -4.30 -17.04 5.13
N VAL A 228 -3.08 -17.24 4.65
CA VAL A 228 -2.04 -17.96 5.41
C VAL A 228 -1.57 -17.03 6.54
N MET A 229 -1.95 -17.33 7.77
CA MET A 229 -1.38 -16.65 8.93
C MET A 229 0.05 -17.15 9.15
N PRO A 230 1.06 -16.25 9.18
CA PRO A 230 2.42 -16.66 9.48
C PRO A 230 2.47 -17.24 10.89
N GLN A 231 3.00 -18.46 11.02
CA GLN A 231 3.23 -19.07 12.33
C GLN A 231 4.16 -18.18 13.16
N ASN A 232 3.80 -17.95 14.43
CA ASN A 232 4.57 -17.17 15.37
C ASN A 232 5.99 -17.74 15.49
N ILE A 233 6.97 -17.03 14.91
CA ILE A 233 8.39 -17.35 15.07
C ILE A 233 8.74 -17.07 16.54
N PRO A 234 9.23 -18.07 17.30
CA PRO A 234 9.58 -17.87 18.70
C PRO A 234 10.70 -16.83 18.81
N GLN A 235 10.43 -15.73 19.52
CA GLN A 235 11.40 -14.65 19.73
C GLN A 235 12.55 -15.14 20.61
N VAL A 236 13.74 -15.24 20.02
CA VAL A 236 14.97 -15.55 20.74
C VAL A 236 15.35 -14.33 21.59
N LYS A 237 15.24 -14.46 22.92
CA LYS A 237 15.69 -13.43 23.86
C LYS A 237 17.22 -13.47 23.97
N ILE A 238 17.89 -12.43 23.49
CA ILE A 238 19.34 -12.26 23.64
C ILE A 238 19.62 -11.82 25.09
N PRO A 239 20.47 -12.51 25.86
CA PRO A 239 20.76 -12.14 27.25
C PRO A 239 21.57 -10.84 27.31
N GLN A 240 20.98 -9.82 27.95
CA GLN A 240 21.49 -8.44 28.04
C GLN A 240 22.66 -8.27 29.03
N THR A 241 23.08 -9.34 29.70
CA THR A 241 23.98 -9.30 30.87
C THR A 241 25.47 -9.38 30.53
N HIS A 242 25.86 -9.62 29.27
CA HIS A 242 27.28 -9.82 28.92
C HIS A 242 28.09 -8.54 28.66
N PHE A 243 27.49 -7.35 28.70
CA PHE A 243 28.18 -6.08 28.38
C PHE A 243 28.24 -5.05 29.53
N SER A 244 28.13 -5.48 30.79
CA SER A 244 28.31 -4.59 31.94
C SER A 244 29.81 -4.43 32.25
N THR A 245 30.44 -3.38 31.74
CA THR A 245 31.82 -3.03 32.13
C THR A 245 31.83 -2.15 33.38
N THR A 246 32.78 -2.40 34.27
CA THR A 246 32.93 -1.75 35.60
C THR A 246 33.22 -0.25 35.55
N ASN A 247 33.48 0.29 34.36
CA ASN A 247 33.87 1.69 34.14
C ASN A 247 32.72 2.69 34.43
N LYS A 248 31.47 2.24 34.38
CA LYS A 248 30.29 3.11 34.58
C LYS A 248 30.13 3.59 36.03
N ASN A 249 30.66 2.87 37.00
CA ASN A 249 30.49 3.19 38.42
C ASN A 249 31.54 4.18 38.95
N TYR A 250 32.68 4.34 38.27
CA TYR A 250 33.76 5.21 38.75
C TYR A 250 33.54 6.70 38.45
N PHE A 251 32.72 7.05 37.45
CA PHE A 251 32.55 8.45 37.00
C PHE A 251 31.28 9.13 37.49
N ASN A 252 30.39 8.44 38.21
CA ASN A 252 29.07 8.99 38.55
C ASN A 252 29.02 9.81 39.85
N ASN A 253 30.11 9.89 40.64
CA ASN A 253 30.05 10.42 42.01
C ASN A 253 30.82 11.74 42.26
N SER A 254 31.41 12.40 41.26
CA SER A 254 32.05 13.70 41.49
C SER A 254 31.08 14.86 41.25
N LYS A 255 30.61 15.48 42.35
CA LYS A 255 29.88 16.78 42.35
C LYS A 255 30.79 17.98 42.00
N PHE A 256 31.77 17.78 41.13
CA PHE A 256 32.82 18.76 40.88
C PHE A 256 32.69 19.31 39.47
N SER A 257 32.54 20.64 39.40
CA SER A 257 32.70 21.53 38.25
C SER A 257 32.18 21.01 36.90
N PRO A 258 31.16 21.64 36.28
CA PRO A 258 30.71 21.24 34.94
C PRO A 258 31.92 21.17 34.00
N ASP A 259 32.22 19.96 33.53
CA ASP A 259 33.41 19.70 32.71
C ASP A 259 33.40 20.70 31.54
N PRO A 260 34.46 21.50 31.34
CA PRO A 260 34.53 22.47 30.25
C PRO A 260 34.28 21.82 28.87
N ARG A 261 34.49 20.51 28.74
CA ARG A 261 34.13 19.73 27.54
C ARG A 261 32.63 19.54 27.37
N LEU A 262 31.89 19.25 28.45
CA LEU A 262 30.42 19.17 28.41
C LEU A 262 29.82 20.54 28.12
N TYR A 263 30.38 21.61 28.69
CA TYR A 263 29.97 22.97 28.38
C TYR A 263 30.23 23.32 26.91
N LYS A 264 31.40 22.97 26.36
CA LYS A 264 31.71 23.09 24.93
C LYS A 264 30.70 22.35 24.05
N LEU A 265 30.29 21.13 24.42
CA LEU A 265 29.28 20.37 23.68
C LEU A 265 27.91 21.08 23.68
N THR A 266 27.50 21.67 24.81
CA THR A 266 26.25 22.46 24.88
C THR A 266 26.30 23.74 24.05
N LEU A 267 27.47 24.41 23.95
CA LEU A 267 27.65 25.57 23.07
C LEU A 267 27.61 25.16 21.59
N MET A 268 28.22 24.02 21.24
CA MET A 268 28.16 23.50 19.87
C MET A 268 26.74 23.13 19.45
N SER A 269 25.93 22.51 20.32
CA SER A 269 24.53 22.17 19.99
C SER A 269 23.66 23.41 19.82
N ARG A 270 23.85 24.46 20.65
CA ARG A 270 23.18 25.76 20.46
C ARG A 270 23.51 26.40 19.12
N SER A 271 24.77 26.37 18.69
CA SER A 271 25.18 26.94 17.39
C SER A 271 24.51 26.28 16.18
N GLN A 272 24.14 24.99 16.29
CA GLN A 272 23.44 24.25 15.22
C GLN A 272 21.94 24.56 15.18
N SER A 273 21.30 24.76 16.34
CA SER A 273 19.87 25.10 16.42
C SER A 273 19.54 26.45 15.77
N VAL A 274 20.40 27.46 15.94
CA VAL A 274 20.22 28.81 15.36
C VAL A 274 20.33 28.80 13.83
N LYS A 275 21.06 27.83 13.25
CA LYS A 275 21.12 27.67 11.79
C LYS A 275 19.84 27.08 11.20
N ARG A 276 19.08 26.30 11.98
CA ARG A 276 17.79 25.71 11.56
C ARG A 276 16.61 26.69 11.65
N SER A 277 16.63 27.67 12.55
CA SER A 277 15.56 28.67 12.61
C SER A 277 15.63 29.67 11.45
N LYS A 278 16.84 30.10 11.05
CA LYS A 278 17.02 31.02 9.92
C LYS A 278 16.64 30.46 8.55
N SER A 279 16.47 29.14 8.40
CA SER A 279 16.01 28.54 7.14
C SER A 279 14.49 28.53 6.98
N LYS A 280 13.71 28.78 8.04
CA LYS A 280 12.24 28.81 7.96
C LYS A 280 11.66 30.17 7.58
N ASP A 281 12.35 31.28 7.87
CA ASP A 281 11.87 32.64 7.55
C ASP A 281 12.14 33.09 6.11
N LYS A 282 12.64 32.22 5.23
CA LYS A 282 12.95 32.52 3.82
C LYS A 282 11.90 31.98 2.83
N VAL A 283 10.73 31.58 3.33
CA VAL A 283 9.58 31.17 2.53
C VAL A 283 8.42 32.14 2.80
N LYS A 284 8.49 33.31 2.19
CA LYS A 284 7.38 34.22 1.91
C LYS A 284 7.79 35.13 0.76
#